data_AF-A0A9P4NIV5-F1
#
_entry.id   AF-A0A9P4NIV5-F1
#
_cell.length_a   1.000
_cell.length_b   1.000
_cell.length_c   1.000
_cell.angle_alpha   90.00
_cell.angle_beta   90.00
_cell.angle_gamma   90.00
#
_symmetry.space_group_name_H-M   'P 1'
#
loop_
_entity.id
_entity.type
_entity.pdbx_description
1 polymer ?
#
loop_
_entity_poly.entity_id
_entity_poly.type
_entity_poly.pdbx_seq_one_letter_code
_entity_poly.pdbx_strand_id
1 'polypeptide(L)'
;MPRRKVGACVPCSTRKVACDAQRIGNPCSRCKQKGFMGLCMPAVRSVADAKRLHQNNAIPSSEPELDGQRPQISAERTPNDDVAAFEKPIAIITEHDNNYNPYVLLGDAFGQARRPGLVLPEYPNDFRAMERELSLLDDIDKKYLHQKKVYDMPAKQTSDELIALFFEHVYQHFPVLNCSHFMSRYLQGTCSTILLYSLYAAVVPYTSARFVHDLGFVTTHEAQKEFFSRAKLLYDLDCESSELALLQGSVLLCSFIRPMEQSKDFRFWKSNATRLATQMGLYKLNICNVLAPPVYELYRRIWWTVVQLDVSSVISGLEESRFIHDGQRRYAGSYRRGL
;
A
#
# COMPACT_ATOMS: atom_id res chain seq x y z
N MET A 1 -27.53 20.43 27.13
CA MET A 1 -26.47 19.62 26.49
C MET A 1 -26.93 19.24 25.07
N PRO A 2 -26.48 19.92 23.99
CA PRO A 2 -26.88 19.52 22.65
C PRO A 2 -26.11 18.25 22.25
N ARG A 3 -26.81 17.13 22.05
CA ARG A 3 -26.26 15.88 21.50
C ARG A 3 -25.74 16.16 20.07
N ARG A 4 -24.42 16.05 19.87
CA ARG A 4 -23.75 16.28 18.59
C ARG A 4 -24.19 15.23 17.56
N LYS A 5 -24.53 15.67 16.34
CA LYS A 5 -24.99 14.79 15.23
C LYS A 5 -23.82 13.90 14.74
N VAL A 6 -23.81 12.63 15.13
CA VAL A 6 -22.98 11.58 14.53
C VAL A 6 -23.50 11.27 13.11
N GLY A 7 -22.60 11.21 12.13
CA GLY A 7 -22.97 10.98 10.73
C GLY A 7 -23.53 9.59 10.46
N ALA A 8 -24.16 9.41 9.29
CA ALA A 8 -24.58 8.10 8.78
C ALA A 8 -23.41 7.10 8.75
N CYS A 9 -23.70 5.80 8.92
CA CYS A 9 -22.68 4.75 8.74
C CYS A 9 -22.17 4.72 7.29
N VAL A 10 -20.96 4.21 7.08
CA VAL A 10 -20.29 4.18 5.76
C VAL A 10 -21.21 3.64 4.65
N PRO A 11 -21.89 2.47 4.79
CA PRO A 11 -22.76 1.97 3.72
C PRO A 11 -23.98 2.84 3.44
N CYS A 12 -24.57 3.49 4.46
CA CYS A 12 -25.72 4.37 4.25
C CYS A 12 -25.30 5.73 3.68
N SER A 13 -24.10 6.21 4.03
CA SER A 13 -23.50 7.42 3.49
C SER A 13 -23.17 7.25 2.01
N THR A 14 -22.50 6.15 1.62
CA THR A 14 -22.16 5.84 0.21
C THR A 14 -23.40 5.75 -0.68
N ARG A 15 -24.50 5.21 -0.13
CA ARG A 15 -25.78 5.10 -0.85
C ARG A 15 -26.66 6.34 -0.75
N LYS A 16 -26.22 7.41 -0.07
CA LYS A 16 -26.98 8.64 0.18
C LYS A 16 -28.40 8.37 0.75
N VAL A 17 -28.51 7.41 1.67
CA VAL A 17 -29.77 7.03 2.32
C VAL A 17 -29.77 7.34 3.82
N ALA A 18 -30.95 7.54 4.40
CA ALA A 18 -31.10 7.81 5.82
C ALA A 18 -30.55 6.66 6.69
N CYS A 19 -29.81 7.01 7.75
CA CYS A 19 -29.17 6.06 8.64
C CYS A 19 -29.67 6.26 10.08
N ASP A 20 -30.11 5.18 10.71
CA ASP A 20 -30.59 5.17 12.09
C ASP A 20 -29.57 4.59 13.08
N ALA A 21 -28.31 4.41 12.66
CA ALA A 21 -27.21 3.91 13.51
C ALA A 21 -27.08 4.69 14.83
N GLN A 22 -27.40 5.99 14.82
CA GLN A 22 -27.36 6.82 16.02
C GLN A 22 -28.42 6.44 17.07
N ARG A 23 -29.57 5.92 16.62
CA ARG A 23 -30.72 5.63 17.48
C ARG A 23 -30.68 4.20 18.01
N ILE A 24 -30.23 3.26 17.18
CA ILE A 24 -30.28 1.82 17.48
C ILE A 24 -28.90 1.17 17.64
N GLY A 25 -27.83 1.94 17.46
CA GLY A 25 -26.46 1.42 17.43
C GLY A 25 -26.10 0.79 16.08
N ASN A 26 -24.85 0.38 15.97
CA ASN A 26 -24.40 -0.44 14.84
C ASN A 26 -24.66 -1.92 15.14
N PRO A 27 -25.18 -2.71 14.18
CA PRO A 27 -25.53 -2.31 12.81
C PRO A 27 -26.92 -1.63 12.69
N CYS A 28 -27.05 -0.65 11.80
CA CYS A 28 -28.30 0.10 11.56
C CYS A 28 -29.36 -0.75 10.83
N SER A 29 -30.63 -0.32 10.83
CA SER A 29 -31.76 -1.16 10.38
C SER A 29 -31.67 -1.47 8.89
N ARG A 30 -31.21 -0.50 8.09
CA ARG A 30 -30.98 -0.71 6.65
C ARG A 30 -29.77 -1.60 6.38
N CYS A 31 -28.74 -1.55 7.22
CA CYS A 31 -27.60 -2.46 7.08
C CYS A 31 -27.96 -3.88 7.51
N LYS A 32 -28.82 -4.05 8.52
CA LYS A 32 -29.42 -5.35 8.88
C LYS A 32 -30.25 -5.92 7.73
N GLN A 33 -31.15 -5.12 7.15
CA GLN A 33 -32.02 -5.57 6.04
C GLN A 33 -31.27 -5.89 4.74
N LYS A 34 -30.12 -5.25 4.51
CA LYS A 34 -29.34 -5.40 3.27
C LYS A 34 -28.08 -6.27 3.43
N GLY A 35 -27.89 -6.91 4.58
CA GLY A 35 -26.75 -7.80 4.83
C GLY A 35 -25.41 -7.11 5.10
N PHE A 36 -25.37 -5.80 5.32
CA PHE A 36 -24.14 -5.03 5.59
C PHE A 36 -23.78 -4.97 7.08
N MET A 37 -23.98 -6.05 7.84
CA MET A 37 -23.78 -6.03 9.29
C MET A 37 -22.33 -5.80 9.71
N GLY A 38 -21.35 -6.41 9.00
CA GLY A 38 -19.91 -6.23 9.24
C GLY A 38 -19.34 -4.90 8.71
N LEU A 39 -20.04 -4.24 7.79
CA LEU A 39 -19.60 -3.00 7.15
C LEU A 39 -20.26 -1.75 7.76
N CYS A 40 -21.15 -1.91 8.72
CA CYS A 40 -21.90 -0.81 9.34
C CYS A 40 -21.06 -0.07 10.40
N MET A 41 -20.03 0.65 9.95
CA MET A 41 -19.16 1.46 10.81
C MET A 41 -19.52 2.95 10.77
N PRO A 42 -19.34 3.71 11.87
CA PRO A 42 -19.51 5.16 11.86
C PRO A 42 -18.57 5.79 10.84
N ALA A 43 -19.08 6.70 10.01
CA ALA A 43 -18.22 7.50 9.15
C ALA A 43 -17.36 8.41 10.04
N VAL A 44 -16.04 8.18 10.08
CA VAL A 44 -15.11 9.02 10.84
C VAL A 44 -14.93 10.33 10.06
N ARG A 45 -15.43 11.44 10.63
CA ARG A 45 -15.43 12.74 9.96
C ARG A 45 -14.24 13.63 10.34
N SER A 46 -13.43 13.23 11.33
CA SER A 46 -12.22 13.96 11.71
C SER A 46 -11.22 13.09 12.49
N VAL A 47 -9.94 13.47 12.44
CA VAL A 47 -8.83 12.89 13.26
C VAL A 47 -9.12 13.00 14.77
N ALA A 48 -9.92 13.99 15.19
CA ALA A 48 -10.33 14.17 16.58
C ALA A 48 -11.33 13.12 17.07
N ASP A 49 -12.16 12.55 16.18
CA ASP A 49 -13.13 11.51 16.53
C ASP A 49 -12.48 10.13 16.68
N ALA A 50 -11.41 9.86 15.91
CA ALA A 50 -10.59 8.65 16.03
C ALA A 50 -9.80 8.61 17.36
N LYS A 51 -9.29 9.77 17.82
CA LYS A 51 -8.62 9.91 19.12
C LYS A 51 -9.55 9.69 20.31
N ARG A 52 -10.83 10.08 20.21
CA ARG A 52 -11.84 9.89 21.29
C ARG A 52 -12.27 8.42 21.46
N LEU A 53 -12.29 7.64 20.39
CA LEU A 53 -12.52 6.19 20.45
C LEU A 53 -11.36 5.45 21.15
N HIS A 54 -10.13 5.95 21.00
CA HIS A 54 -8.96 5.44 21.73
C HIS A 54 -8.88 5.94 23.18
N GLN A 55 -9.30 7.18 23.47
CA GLN A 55 -9.23 7.78 24.81
C GLN A 55 -10.19 7.17 25.84
N ASN A 56 -11.32 6.59 25.42
CA ASN A 56 -12.22 5.93 26.36
C ASN A 56 -11.66 4.62 26.94
N ASN A 57 -10.46 4.20 26.52
CA ASN A 57 -9.83 2.92 26.90
C ASN A 57 -8.44 3.04 27.55
N ALA A 58 -8.01 4.21 28.06
CA ALA A 58 -6.71 4.31 28.73
C ALA A 58 -6.69 5.16 30.01
N ILE A 59 -6.11 4.57 31.05
CA ILE A 59 -5.85 5.08 32.42
C ILE A 59 -4.69 6.10 32.39
N PRO A 60 -4.65 7.14 33.26
CA PRO A 60 -3.87 8.36 33.01
C PRO A 60 -2.43 8.29 33.53
N SER A 61 -1.50 8.94 32.81
CA SER A 61 -0.27 9.48 33.39
C SER A 61 0.19 10.72 32.63
N SER A 62 0.85 11.58 33.38
CA SER A 62 0.99 13.03 33.28
C SER A 62 2.08 13.55 32.34
N GLU A 63 1.81 14.74 31.81
CA GLU A 63 2.61 15.68 31.00
C GLU A 63 3.87 16.22 31.72
N PRO A 64 4.85 16.89 31.04
CA PRO A 64 4.63 18.24 30.52
C PRO A 64 5.27 18.65 29.17
N GLU A 65 4.73 19.79 28.74
CA GLU A 65 4.83 20.67 27.57
C GLU A 65 6.22 21.13 27.10
N LEU A 66 6.33 21.41 25.79
CA LEU A 66 7.08 22.57 25.29
C LEU A 66 6.54 23.08 23.94
N ASP A 67 6.40 24.40 23.89
CA ASP A 67 5.72 25.27 22.93
C ASP A 67 6.47 25.45 21.60
N GLY A 68 5.74 25.76 20.52
CA GLY A 68 6.31 25.99 19.19
C GLY A 68 5.28 25.99 18.06
N GLN A 69 4.73 27.18 17.78
CA GLN A 69 3.65 27.48 16.84
C GLN A 69 3.87 26.95 15.41
N ARG A 70 2.80 26.36 14.82
CA ARG A 70 2.68 26.05 13.37
C ARG A 70 1.45 26.76 12.79
N PRO A 71 1.49 27.29 11.55
CA PRO A 71 0.42 28.11 11.00
C PRO A 71 -0.88 27.34 10.76
N GLN A 72 -2.01 28.00 11.02
CA GLN A 72 -3.35 27.50 10.75
C GLN A 72 -3.64 27.45 9.25
N ILE A 73 -4.07 26.29 8.76
CA ILE A 73 -4.77 26.16 7.47
C ILE A 73 -6.13 25.51 7.77
N SER A 74 -7.17 26.33 7.74
CA SER A 74 -8.57 25.95 7.83
C SER A 74 -9.16 25.73 6.44
N ALA A 75 -9.54 24.50 6.13
CA ALA A 75 -10.58 24.17 5.16
C ALA A 75 -11.07 22.73 5.43
N GLU A 76 -12.35 22.58 5.77
CA GLU A 76 -13.01 21.27 5.84
C GLU A 76 -13.09 20.68 4.43
N ARG A 77 -12.22 19.70 4.12
CA ARG A 77 -12.23 18.97 2.84
C ARG A 77 -13.31 17.89 2.86
N THR A 78 -14.04 17.78 1.75
CA THR A 78 -14.99 16.70 1.51
C THR A 78 -14.30 15.52 0.79
N PRO A 79 -14.86 14.29 0.84
CA PRO A 79 -14.29 13.14 0.13
C PRO A 79 -14.16 13.34 -1.40
N ASN A 80 -14.99 14.20 -1.99
CA ASN A 80 -14.88 14.57 -3.39
C ASN A 80 -13.67 15.47 -3.66
N ASP A 81 -13.28 16.31 -2.70
CA ASP A 81 -12.10 17.16 -2.81
C ASP A 81 -10.82 16.33 -2.79
N ASP A 82 -10.81 15.22 -2.05
CA ASP A 82 -9.67 14.30 -2.04
C ASP A 82 -9.48 13.64 -3.41
N VAL A 83 -10.56 13.09 -3.99
CA VAL A 83 -10.52 12.47 -5.33
C VAL A 83 -10.08 13.50 -6.37
N ALA A 84 -10.66 14.70 -6.36
CA ALA A 84 -10.27 15.78 -7.25
C ALA A 84 -8.83 16.28 -7.03
N ALA A 85 -8.30 16.19 -5.81
CA ALA A 85 -6.91 16.54 -5.51
C ALA A 85 -5.91 15.50 -6.03
N PHE A 86 -6.30 14.22 -6.14
CA PHE A 86 -5.53 13.19 -6.84
C PHE A 86 -5.64 13.29 -8.37
N GLU A 87 -6.70 13.91 -8.90
CA GLU A 87 -6.92 14.12 -10.33
C GLU A 87 -6.25 15.41 -10.87
N LYS A 88 -6.00 16.41 -10.01
CA LYS A 88 -5.29 17.63 -10.40
C LYS A 88 -3.78 17.37 -10.49
N PRO A 89 -3.12 17.74 -11.61
CA PRO A 89 -1.69 17.58 -11.72
C PRO A 89 -0.98 18.54 -10.76
N ILE A 90 -0.05 17.99 -9.99
CA ILE A 90 0.93 18.76 -9.24
C ILE A 90 2.28 18.35 -9.80
N ALA A 91 3.00 19.31 -10.38
CA ALA A 91 4.23 19.06 -11.09
C ALA A 91 5.37 18.52 -10.19
N ILE A 92 5.84 17.35 -10.60
CA ILE A 92 7.22 16.88 -10.87
C ILE A 92 8.39 17.77 -10.39
N ILE A 93 9.32 17.16 -9.67
CA ILE A 93 10.74 17.50 -9.68
C ILE A 93 11.53 16.33 -10.27
N THR A 94 12.12 16.47 -11.46
CA THR A 94 12.97 15.43 -12.05
C THR A 94 14.25 15.19 -11.25
N GLU A 95 14.63 13.92 -11.09
CA GLU A 95 15.79 13.36 -11.77
C GLU A 95 15.54 11.86 -11.98
N HIS A 96 15.58 11.41 -13.23
CA HIS A 96 15.63 10.00 -13.57
C HIS A 96 16.96 9.44 -13.05
N ASP A 97 16.90 8.73 -11.93
CA ASP A 97 17.90 7.71 -11.63
C ASP A 97 17.55 6.43 -12.42
N ASN A 98 17.44 6.51 -13.76
CA ASN A 98 17.68 5.29 -14.56
C ASN A 98 19.10 4.75 -14.30
N ASN A 99 19.95 5.55 -13.66
CA ASN A 99 21.21 5.15 -13.04
C ASN A 99 21.17 5.32 -11.51
N TYR A 100 20.35 4.53 -10.80
CA TYR A 100 20.64 4.25 -9.38
C TYR A 100 21.91 3.38 -9.30
N ASN A 101 23.03 3.99 -9.64
CA ASN A 101 24.35 3.40 -9.67
C ASN A 101 25.07 3.90 -8.40
N PRO A 102 25.69 3.03 -7.59
CA PRO A 102 26.45 3.45 -6.41
C PRO A 102 27.52 4.52 -6.71
N TYR A 103 28.01 4.62 -7.96
CA TYR A 103 28.93 5.67 -8.38
C TYR A 103 28.28 7.07 -8.51
N VAL A 104 26.96 7.17 -8.62
CA VAL A 104 26.25 8.46 -8.63
C VAL A 104 26.35 9.16 -7.27
N LEU A 105 26.53 8.41 -6.17
CA LEU A 105 26.86 8.93 -4.82
C LEU A 105 28.22 9.64 -4.77
N LEU A 106 29.15 9.32 -5.67
CA LEU A 106 30.42 10.04 -5.77
C LEU A 106 30.28 11.39 -6.48
N GLY A 107 29.22 11.61 -7.27
CA GLY A 107 28.96 12.91 -7.92
C GLY A 107 28.84 14.06 -6.93
N ASP A 108 28.28 13.80 -5.74
CA ASP A 108 28.26 14.75 -4.61
C ASP A 108 29.66 15.15 -4.14
N ALA A 109 30.59 14.19 -4.10
CA ALA A 109 31.98 14.43 -3.72
C ALA A 109 32.75 15.23 -4.78
N PHE A 110 32.28 15.24 -6.03
CA PHE A 110 32.85 16.01 -7.14
C PHE A 110 32.18 17.39 -7.35
N GLY A 111 31.31 17.83 -6.44
CA GLY A 111 30.67 19.15 -6.52
C GLY A 111 29.64 19.28 -7.64
N GLN A 112 29.15 18.16 -8.21
CA GLN A 112 27.96 18.18 -9.05
C GLN A 112 26.76 18.44 -8.16
N ALA A 113 26.02 19.52 -8.43
CA ALA A 113 24.85 19.90 -7.65
C ALA A 113 23.81 18.77 -7.67
N ARG A 114 23.59 18.11 -6.54
CA ARG A 114 22.41 17.26 -6.33
C ARG A 114 21.25 18.05 -5.75
N ARG A 115 20.02 17.71 -6.19
CA ARG A 115 18.69 17.75 -5.50
C ARG A 115 17.56 18.10 -6.51
N PRO A 116 16.27 17.76 -6.27
CA PRO A 116 15.68 16.58 -5.61
C PRO A 116 14.48 15.93 -6.38
N GLY A 117 14.47 14.62 -6.68
CA GLY A 117 13.32 13.90 -7.27
C GLY A 117 11.92 13.96 -6.57
N LEU A 118 10.87 14.07 -7.40
CA LEU A 118 9.40 13.97 -7.21
C LEU A 118 8.78 13.68 -8.60
N VAL A 119 8.03 12.60 -8.81
CA VAL A 119 7.25 12.40 -10.07
C VAL A 119 5.80 12.15 -9.72
N LEU A 120 4.90 12.99 -10.23
CA LEU A 120 3.48 12.71 -10.49
C LEU A 120 3.01 13.76 -11.54
N PRO A 121 2.10 13.43 -12.48
CA PRO A 121 1.10 12.37 -12.40
C PRO A 121 1.17 11.34 -13.55
N GLU A 122 0.72 10.11 -13.24
CA GLU A 122 0.05 9.30 -14.25
C GLU A 122 -1.24 9.99 -14.64
N TYR A 123 -1.44 10.18 -15.95
CA TYR A 123 -2.66 10.70 -16.51
C TYR A 123 -3.88 9.91 -16.01
N PRO A 124 -5.07 10.55 -15.85
CA PRO A 124 -6.32 9.82 -15.92
C PRO A 124 -6.39 9.18 -17.30
N ASN A 125 -5.86 7.97 -17.42
CA ASN A 125 -6.05 7.17 -18.60
C ASN A 125 -7.48 6.66 -18.53
N ASP A 126 -8.33 7.19 -19.40
CA ASP A 126 -9.68 6.65 -19.65
C ASP A 126 -9.63 5.18 -20.13
N PHE A 127 -8.44 4.72 -20.53
CA PHE A 127 -8.17 3.33 -20.88
C PHE A 127 -8.31 2.41 -19.68
N ARG A 128 -8.89 1.24 -19.95
CA ARG A 128 -8.90 0.15 -18.98
C ARG A 128 -7.46 -0.26 -18.68
N ALA A 129 -7.21 -0.73 -17.46
CA ALA A 129 -5.85 -1.10 -17.03
C ALA A 129 -5.18 -2.10 -17.98
N MET A 130 -5.92 -3.13 -18.40
CA MET A 130 -5.45 -4.11 -19.37
C MET A 130 -5.02 -3.49 -20.70
N GLU A 131 -5.78 -2.53 -21.24
CA GLU A 131 -5.46 -1.88 -22.52
C GLU A 131 -4.17 -1.07 -22.40
N ARG A 132 -4.01 -0.33 -21.30
CA ARG A 132 -2.78 0.43 -20.99
C ARG A 132 -1.57 -0.51 -20.91
N GLU A 133 -1.68 -1.57 -20.10
CA GLU A 133 -0.57 -2.48 -19.81
C GLU A 133 -0.14 -3.28 -21.05
N LEU A 134 -1.11 -3.74 -21.88
CA LEU A 134 -0.79 -4.45 -23.12
C LEU A 134 -0.26 -3.52 -24.23
N SER A 135 -0.56 -2.22 -24.19
CA SER A 135 -0.12 -1.28 -25.24
C SER A 135 1.40 -1.10 -25.33
N LEU A 136 2.12 -1.39 -24.24
CA LEU A 136 3.57 -1.23 -24.13
C LEU A 136 4.36 -2.48 -24.56
N LEU A 137 3.67 -3.59 -24.84
CA LEU A 137 4.29 -4.89 -25.08
C LEU A 137 4.32 -5.28 -26.57
N ASP A 138 5.27 -6.13 -26.92
CA ASP A 138 5.28 -6.80 -28.22
C ASP A 138 4.21 -7.90 -28.30
N ASP A 139 3.98 -8.44 -29.50
CA ASP A 139 2.92 -9.44 -29.70
C ASP A 139 3.25 -10.81 -29.09
N ILE A 140 4.54 -11.09 -28.83
CA ILE A 140 4.98 -12.33 -28.20
C ILE A 140 4.59 -12.30 -26.71
N ASP A 141 4.91 -11.21 -26.02
CA ASP A 141 4.60 -11.00 -24.62
C ASP A 141 3.10 -10.92 -24.38
N LYS A 142 2.34 -10.23 -25.26
CA LYS A 142 0.86 -10.23 -25.21
C LYS A 142 0.30 -11.64 -25.30
N LYS A 143 0.79 -12.46 -26.25
CA LYS A 143 0.34 -13.84 -26.42
C LYS A 143 0.70 -14.70 -25.22
N TYR A 144 1.89 -14.50 -24.65
CA TYR A 144 2.34 -15.20 -23.45
C TYR A 144 1.46 -14.87 -22.23
N LEU A 145 1.17 -13.59 -21.98
CA LEU A 145 0.26 -13.14 -20.92
C LEU A 145 -1.16 -13.70 -21.08
N HIS A 146 -1.67 -13.73 -22.32
CA HIS A 146 -2.97 -14.34 -22.63
C HIS A 146 -2.97 -15.84 -22.33
N GLN A 147 -1.93 -16.58 -22.73
CA GLN A 147 -1.81 -18.01 -22.41
C GLN A 147 -1.70 -18.28 -20.91
N LYS A 148 -1.05 -17.36 -20.17
CA LYS A 148 -0.96 -17.38 -18.71
C LYS A 148 -2.24 -16.91 -18.01
N LYS A 149 -3.26 -16.46 -18.76
CA LYS A 149 -4.54 -15.99 -18.23
C LYS A 149 -4.38 -14.89 -17.18
N VAL A 150 -3.39 -14.03 -17.36
CA VAL A 150 -3.07 -12.96 -16.40
C VAL A 150 -4.21 -11.94 -16.32
N TYR A 151 -4.98 -11.74 -17.39
CA TYR A 151 -6.11 -10.81 -17.39
C TYR A 151 -7.46 -11.48 -17.10
N ASP A 152 -7.48 -12.79 -16.82
CA ASP A 152 -8.67 -13.51 -16.36
C ASP A 152 -8.86 -13.24 -14.86
N MET A 153 -9.31 -12.03 -14.55
CA MET A 153 -9.53 -11.55 -13.19
C MET A 153 -10.70 -12.28 -12.51
N PRO A 154 -10.69 -12.44 -11.17
CA PRO A 154 -11.84 -12.98 -10.44
C PRO A 154 -13.12 -12.20 -10.74
N ALA A 155 -14.26 -12.88 -10.70
CA ALA A 155 -15.56 -12.25 -10.90
C ALA A 155 -15.74 -11.04 -9.98
N LYS A 156 -16.47 -10.02 -10.44
CA LYS A 156 -16.59 -8.74 -9.73
C LYS A 156 -17.00 -8.90 -8.26
N GLN A 157 -17.97 -9.77 -7.97
CA GLN A 157 -18.42 -10.03 -6.60
C GLN A 157 -17.29 -10.56 -5.70
N THR A 158 -16.51 -11.50 -6.22
CA THR A 158 -15.35 -12.09 -5.54
C THR A 158 -14.25 -11.04 -5.32
N SER A 159 -13.99 -10.21 -6.32
CA SER A 159 -13.05 -9.09 -6.23
C SER A 159 -13.50 -8.04 -5.20
N ASP A 160 -14.79 -7.70 -5.16
CA ASP A 160 -15.37 -6.78 -4.17
C ASP A 160 -15.19 -7.32 -2.74
N GLU A 161 -15.37 -8.63 -2.53
CA GLU A 161 -15.17 -9.29 -1.22
C GLU A 161 -13.70 -9.31 -0.79
N LEU A 162 -12.78 -9.66 -1.70
CA LEU A 162 -11.33 -9.59 -1.44
C LEU A 162 -10.89 -8.17 -1.07
N ILE A 163 -11.40 -7.16 -1.77
CA ILE A 163 -11.10 -5.75 -1.46
C ILE A 163 -11.67 -5.35 -0.10
N ALA A 164 -12.87 -5.80 0.26
CA ALA A 164 -13.43 -5.54 1.59
C ALA A 164 -12.55 -6.13 2.69
N LEU A 165 -12.12 -7.39 2.55
CA LEU A 165 -11.23 -8.07 3.48
C LEU A 165 -9.84 -7.41 3.56
N PHE A 166 -9.33 -6.84 2.46
CA PHE A 166 -8.11 -6.03 2.50
C PHE A 166 -8.22 -4.87 3.48
N PHE A 167 -9.28 -4.07 3.35
CA PHE A 167 -9.49 -2.91 4.21
C PHE A 167 -9.79 -3.30 5.65
N GLU A 168 -10.34 -4.49 5.88
CA GLU A 168 -10.64 -5.02 7.20
C GLU A 168 -9.37 -5.52 7.92
N HIS A 169 -8.55 -6.35 7.26
CA HIS A 169 -7.48 -7.11 7.92
C HIS A 169 -6.06 -6.66 7.55
N VAL A 170 -5.81 -6.28 6.30
CA VAL A 170 -4.44 -6.02 5.80
C VAL A 170 -4.06 -4.54 5.91
N TYR A 171 -5.01 -3.65 5.64
CA TYR A 171 -4.78 -2.20 5.60
C TYR A 171 -4.26 -1.62 6.91
N GLN A 172 -4.57 -2.26 8.04
CA GLN A 172 -4.08 -1.85 9.37
C GLN A 172 -2.55 -1.93 9.47
N HIS A 173 -1.94 -2.91 8.80
CA HIS A 173 -0.49 -3.14 8.79
C HIS A 173 0.17 -2.53 7.56
N PHE A 174 -0.56 -2.46 6.44
CA PHE A 174 -0.06 -1.96 5.15
C PHE A 174 -0.99 -0.86 4.58
N PRO A 175 -1.04 0.33 5.19
CA PRO A 175 -1.94 1.42 4.80
C PRO A 175 -1.44 2.18 3.55
N VAL A 176 -1.12 1.44 2.49
CA VAL A 176 -0.48 1.95 1.28
C VAL A 176 -1.45 2.53 0.25
N LEU A 177 -2.76 2.45 0.51
CA LEU A 177 -3.82 2.92 -0.39
C LEU A 177 -4.57 4.14 0.18
N ASN A 178 -5.08 5.00 -0.70
CA ASN A 178 -6.18 5.89 -0.35
C ASN A 178 -7.49 5.19 -0.75
N CYS A 179 -8.35 4.88 0.23
CA CYS A 179 -9.55 4.07 0.02
C CYS A 179 -10.49 4.68 -1.04
N SER A 180 -10.82 5.98 -0.93
CA SER A 180 -11.72 6.66 -1.86
C SER A 180 -11.17 6.67 -3.29
N HIS A 181 -9.90 7.02 -3.45
CA HIS A 181 -9.25 7.07 -4.76
C HIS A 181 -9.11 5.67 -5.38
N PHE A 182 -8.68 4.68 -4.60
CA PHE A 182 -8.58 3.29 -5.05
C PHE A 182 -9.94 2.74 -5.51
N MET A 183 -10.98 2.91 -4.71
CA MET A 183 -12.32 2.42 -5.05
C MET A 183 -12.87 3.08 -6.31
N SER A 184 -12.60 4.38 -6.52
CA SER A 184 -12.97 5.08 -7.75
C SER A 184 -12.33 4.41 -8.98
N ARG A 185 -11.01 4.22 -8.96
CA ARG A 185 -10.26 3.57 -10.06
C ARG A 185 -10.67 2.12 -10.29
N TYR A 186 -10.94 1.38 -9.22
CA TYR A 186 -11.41 0.00 -9.31
C TYR A 186 -12.78 -0.09 -9.98
N LEU A 187 -13.74 0.79 -9.62
CA LEU A 187 -15.06 0.83 -10.25
C LEU A 187 -15.01 1.27 -11.72
N GLN A 188 -14.04 2.12 -12.08
CA GLN A 188 -13.80 2.55 -13.45
C GLN A 188 -13.01 1.51 -14.28
N GLY A 189 -12.43 0.48 -13.66
CA GLY A 189 -11.60 -0.51 -14.35
C GLY A 189 -10.21 0.01 -14.76
N THR A 190 -9.75 1.11 -14.16
CA THR A 190 -8.46 1.77 -14.45
C THR A 190 -7.38 1.44 -13.43
N CYS A 191 -7.70 0.63 -12.41
CA CYS A 191 -6.77 0.21 -11.37
C CYS A 191 -5.71 -0.76 -11.93
N SER A 192 -4.44 -0.52 -11.60
CA SER A 192 -3.29 -1.35 -11.96
C SER A 192 -3.51 -2.84 -11.66
N THR A 193 -3.27 -3.71 -12.65
CA THR A 193 -3.47 -5.15 -12.51
C THR A 193 -2.45 -5.77 -11.54
N ILE A 194 -1.20 -5.30 -11.55
CA ILE A 194 -0.19 -5.75 -10.57
C ILE A 194 -0.63 -5.42 -9.15
N LEU A 195 -1.19 -4.22 -8.94
CA LEU A 195 -1.66 -3.81 -7.61
C LEU A 195 -2.85 -4.68 -7.14
N LEU A 196 -3.80 -4.97 -8.03
CA LEU A 196 -4.93 -5.84 -7.71
C LEU A 196 -4.47 -7.25 -7.33
N TYR A 197 -3.58 -7.87 -8.12
CA TYR A 197 -3.05 -9.19 -7.78
C TYR A 197 -2.23 -9.21 -6.50
N SER A 198 -1.42 -8.18 -6.26
CA SER A 198 -0.67 -8.03 -5.02
C SER A 198 -1.61 -7.94 -3.80
N LEU A 199 -2.72 -7.18 -3.94
CA LEU A 199 -3.77 -7.10 -2.95
C LEU A 199 -4.45 -8.46 -2.73
N TYR A 200 -4.84 -9.16 -3.79
CA TYR A 200 -5.48 -10.48 -3.65
C TYR A 200 -4.55 -11.48 -2.96
N ALA A 201 -3.28 -11.53 -3.37
CA ALA A 201 -2.28 -12.39 -2.73
C ALA A 201 -2.14 -12.07 -1.22
N ALA A 202 -2.14 -10.79 -0.84
CA ALA A 202 -2.07 -10.36 0.56
C ALA A 202 -3.32 -10.75 1.37
N VAL A 203 -4.50 -10.79 0.74
CA VAL A 203 -5.79 -11.00 1.40
C VAL A 203 -6.20 -12.47 1.51
N VAL A 204 -5.84 -13.31 0.54
CA VAL A 204 -6.29 -14.71 0.50
C VAL A 204 -6.16 -15.47 1.84
N PRO A 205 -5.10 -15.30 2.66
CA PRO A 205 -5.01 -15.92 3.99
C PRO A 205 -6.16 -15.61 4.96
N TYR A 206 -6.88 -14.51 4.75
CA TYR A 206 -8.00 -14.07 5.58
C TYR A 206 -9.36 -14.54 5.04
N THR A 207 -9.39 -15.29 3.94
CA THR A 207 -10.60 -15.86 3.36
C THR A 207 -10.95 -17.22 3.97
N SER A 208 -12.22 -17.64 3.84
CA SER A 208 -12.63 -18.98 4.27
C SER A 208 -12.20 -20.06 3.27
N ALA A 209 -12.00 -21.30 3.72
CA ALA A 209 -11.68 -22.42 2.83
C ALA A 209 -12.75 -22.66 1.75
N ARG A 210 -14.03 -22.36 2.05
CA ARG A 210 -15.12 -22.43 1.07
C ARG A 210 -14.92 -21.39 -0.04
N PHE A 211 -14.61 -20.15 0.34
CA PHE A 211 -14.34 -19.07 -0.61
C PHE A 211 -13.16 -19.39 -1.54
N VAL A 212 -12.10 -20.01 -1.01
CA VAL A 212 -10.95 -20.48 -1.81
C VAL A 212 -11.36 -21.55 -2.82
N HIS A 213 -12.21 -22.49 -2.41
CA HIS A 213 -12.76 -23.51 -3.31
C HIS A 213 -13.66 -22.88 -4.39
N ASP A 214 -14.48 -21.89 -4.04
CA ASP A 214 -15.34 -21.17 -4.98
C ASP A 214 -14.54 -20.33 -5.99
N LEU A 215 -13.33 -19.88 -5.61
CA LEU A 215 -12.33 -19.29 -6.50
C LEU A 215 -11.68 -20.31 -7.47
N GLY A 216 -11.92 -21.61 -7.27
CA GLY A 216 -11.36 -22.68 -8.09
C GLY A 216 -10.02 -23.23 -7.61
N PHE A 217 -9.61 -22.95 -6.37
CA PHE A 217 -8.35 -23.45 -5.81
C PHE A 217 -8.60 -24.49 -4.71
N VAL A 218 -7.65 -25.41 -4.54
CA VAL A 218 -7.75 -26.46 -3.52
C VAL A 218 -7.34 -25.91 -2.15
N THR A 219 -6.33 -25.04 -2.12
CA THR A 219 -5.77 -24.52 -0.87
C THR A 219 -5.55 -23.01 -0.92
N THR A 220 -5.62 -22.37 0.26
CA THR A 220 -5.29 -20.94 0.43
C THR A 220 -3.90 -20.61 -0.10
N HIS A 221 -2.93 -21.52 0.11
CA HIS A 221 -1.57 -21.36 -0.37
C HIS A 221 -1.49 -21.37 -1.91
N GLU A 222 -2.23 -22.27 -2.57
CA GLU A 222 -2.29 -22.32 -4.03
C GLU A 222 -2.88 -21.05 -4.63
N ALA A 223 -4.02 -20.58 -4.09
CA ALA A 223 -4.65 -19.33 -4.51
C ALA A 223 -3.71 -18.13 -4.31
N GLN A 224 -3.06 -18.05 -3.14
CA GLN A 224 -2.10 -16.99 -2.83
C GLN A 224 -0.90 -17.02 -3.78
N LYS A 225 -0.36 -18.20 -4.06
CA LYS A 225 0.75 -18.39 -4.99
C LYS A 225 0.38 -17.97 -6.41
N GLU A 226 -0.80 -18.35 -6.89
CA GLU A 226 -1.29 -17.97 -8.23
C GLU A 226 -1.38 -16.44 -8.38
N PHE A 227 -2.01 -15.75 -7.43
CA PHE A 227 -2.09 -14.29 -7.48
C PHE A 227 -0.72 -13.62 -7.36
N PHE A 228 0.16 -14.14 -6.50
CA PHE A 228 1.54 -13.69 -6.41
C PHE A 228 2.29 -13.84 -7.74
N SER A 229 2.23 -15.02 -8.36
CA SER A 229 2.95 -15.31 -9.60
C SER A 229 2.43 -14.44 -10.77
N ARG A 230 1.13 -14.10 -10.81
CA ARG A 230 0.58 -13.16 -11.79
C ARG A 230 1.06 -11.73 -11.57
N ALA A 231 1.06 -11.24 -10.33
CA ALA A 231 1.62 -9.93 -10.00
C ALA A 231 3.09 -9.83 -10.39
N LYS A 232 3.87 -10.86 -10.05
CA LYS A 232 5.28 -10.97 -10.42
C LYS A 232 5.48 -11.00 -11.93
N LEU A 233 4.64 -11.73 -12.67
CA LEU A 233 4.77 -11.80 -14.13
C LEU A 233 4.53 -10.44 -14.78
N LEU A 234 3.54 -9.67 -14.31
CA LEU A 234 3.30 -8.30 -14.76
C LEU A 234 4.47 -7.38 -14.44
N TYR A 235 5.13 -7.59 -13.30
CA TYR A 235 6.37 -6.88 -12.95
C TYR A 235 7.54 -7.28 -13.86
N ASP A 236 7.73 -8.57 -14.11
CA ASP A 236 8.86 -9.11 -14.88
C ASP A 236 8.84 -8.71 -16.35
N LEU A 237 7.65 -8.39 -16.89
CA LEU A 237 7.44 -7.91 -18.25
C LEU A 237 7.21 -6.39 -18.31
N ASP A 238 7.50 -5.66 -17.24
CA ASP A 238 7.39 -4.19 -17.17
C ASP A 238 6.04 -3.65 -17.67
N CYS A 239 4.94 -4.37 -17.37
CA CYS A 239 3.61 -4.03 -17.86
C CYS A 239 3.03 -2.75 -17.23
N GLU A 240 3.51 -2.37 -16.04
CA GLU A 240 3.01 -1.23 -15.29
C GLU A 240 4.03 -0.09 -15.29
N SER A 241 3.59 1.08 -15.75
CA SER A 241 4.37 2.32 -15.77
C SER A 241 4.30 3.10 -14.45
N SER A 242 3.27 2.86 -13.64
CA SER A 242 3.04 3.55 -12.39
C SER A 242 4.09 3.21 -11.35
N GLU A 243 5.03 4.12 -11.09
CA GLU A 243 5.96 3.95 -9.96
C GLU A 243 5.20 3.77 -8.63
N LEU A 244 4.07 4.46 -8.46
CA LEU A 244 3.23 4.32 -7.27
C LEU A 244 2.57 2.94 -7.19
N ALA A 245 1.99 2.41 -8.28
CA ALA A 245 1.37 1.09 -8.23
C ALA A 245 2.42 -0.01 -8.07
N LEU A 246 3.60 0.13 -8.68
CA LEU A 246 4.74 -0.76 -8.48
C LEU A 246 5.22 -0.72 -7.02
N LEU A 247 5.30 0.46 -6.40
CA LEU A 247 5.69 0.62 -5.00
C LEU A 247 4.66 -0.03 -4.07
N GLN A 248 3.37 0.29 -4.26
CA GLN A 248 2.28 -0.27 -3.46
C GLN A 248 2.22 -1.80 -3.61
N GLY A 249 2.31 -2.31 -4.84
CA GLY A 249 2.37 -3.73 -5.14
C GLY A 249 3.57 -4.40 -4.47
N SER A 250 4.76 -3.80 -4.55
CA SER A 250 5.98 -4.34 -3.92
C SER A 250 5.87 -4.42 -2.40
N VAL A 251 5.28 -3.42 -1.75
CA VAL A 251 5.03 -3.46 -0.30
C VAL A 251 4.08 -4.61 0.06
N LEU A 252 3.03 -4.82 -0.72
CA LEU A 252 2.08 -5.93 -0.49
C LEU A 252 2.70 -7.29 -0.79
N LEU A 253 3.52 -7.42 -1.84
CA LEU A 253 4.23 -8.65 -2.16
C LEU A 253 5.32 -9.01 -1.14
N CYS A 254 5.71 -8.05 -0.31
CA CYS A 254 6.59 -8.21 0.83
C CYS A 254 5.87 -8.72 2.09
N SER A 255 4.54 -8.79 2.15
CA SER A 255 3.84 -9.10 3.42
C SER A 255 3.86 -10.59 3.84
N PHE A 256 4.50 -11.47 3.06
CA PHE A 256 4.44 -12.91 3.27
C PHE A 256 5.60 -13.43 4.13
N ILE A 257 5.27 -14.18 5.19
CA ILE A 257 6.25 -14.80 6.09
C ILE A 257 7.06 -15.90 5.37
N ARG A 258 6.42 -16.63 4.45
CA ARG A 258 7.06 -17.68 3.66
C ARG A 258 7.22 -17.22 2.21
N PRO A 259 8.40 -17.41 1.59
CA PRO A 259 8.58 -17.11 0.18
C PRO A 259 7.61 -17.92 -0.68
N MET A 260 6.88 -17.24 -1.56
CA MET A 260 6.00 -17.89 -2.56
C MET A 260 6.80 -18.47 -3.73
N GLU A 261 7.95 -17.86 -4.01
CA GLU A 261 8.93 -18.28 -5.02
C GLU A 261 10.36 -18.08 -4.52
N GLN A 262 11.30 -18.81 -5.12
CA GLN A 262 12.72 -18.78 -4.72
C GLN A 262 13.47 -17.54 -5.24
N SER A 263 13.11 -17.02 -6.42
CA SER A 263 13.91 -15.99 -7.09
C SER A 263 13.60 -14.56 -6.66
N LYS A 264 12.35 -14.28 -6.27
CA LYS A 264 11.86 -12.97 -5.82
C LYS A 264 11.16 -13.13 -4.48
N ASP A 265 11.95 -13.42 -3.46
CA ASP A 265 11.49 -13.60 -2.09
C ASP A 265 11.14 -12.25 -1.41
N PHE A 266 10.84 -12.30 -0.11
CA PHE A 266 10.59 -11.12 0.72
C PHE A 266 11.66 -10.03 0.54
N ARG A 267 12.94 -10.41 0.48
CA ARG A 267 14.06 -9.45 0.43
C ARG A 267 14.09 -8.70 -0.88
N PHE A 268 13.79 -9.39 -1.99
CA PHE A 268 13.65 -8.76 -3.30
C PHE A 268 12.57 -7.67 -3.26
N TRP A 269 11.34 -8.01 -2.85
CA TRP A 269 10.22 -7.06 -2.88
C TRP A 269 10.40 -5.91 -1.90
N LYS A 270 10.98 -6.18 -0.72
CA LYS A 270 11.38 -5.16 0.23
C LYS A 270 12.40 -4.19 -0.39
N SER A 271 13.49 -4.71 -0.93
CA SER A 271 14.54 -3.90 -1.57
C SER A 271 13.98 -3.07 -2.73
N ASN A 272 13.10 -3.67 -3.54
CA ASN A 272 12.41 -3.00 -4.62
C ASN A 272 11.50 -1.86 -4.13
N ALA A 273 10.72 -2.08 -3.07
CA ALA A 273 9.91 -1.05 -2.44
C ALA A 273 10.76 0.10 -1.89
N THR A 274 11.88 -0.20 -1.20
CA THR A 274 12.81 0.83 -0.72
C THR A 274 13.40 1.63 -1.87
N ARG A 275 13.82 0.96 -2.95
CA ARG A 275 14.34 1.60 -4.16
C ARG A 275 13.31 2.55 -4.76
N LEU A 276 12.08 2.07 -5.02
CA LEU A 276 11.00 2.87 -5.60
C LEU A 276 10.62 4.06 -4.69
N ALA A 277 10.46 3.84 -3.39
CA ALA A 277 10.16 4.93 -2.45
C ALA A 277 11.27 5.99 -2.39
N THR A 278 12.53 5.58 -2.52
CA THR A 278 13.68 6.49 -2.56
C THR A 278 13.76 7.25 -3.87
N GLN A 279 13.54 6.57 -5.00
CA GLN A 279 13.46 7.14 -6.34
C GLN A 279 12.35 8.20 -6.43
N MET A 280 11.18 7.90 -5.86
CA MET A 280 10.05 8.85 -5.75
C MET A 280 10.29 9.98 -4.74
N GLY A 281 11.39 9.94 -3.96
CA GLY A 281 11.76 10.98 -3.00
C GLY A 281 10.94 11.02 -1.71
N LEU A 282 10.24 9.94 -1.35
CA LEU A 282 9.29 9.93 -0.23
C LEU A 282 9.92 10.20 1.15
N TYR A 283 11.24 9.98 1.26
CA TYR A 283 12.02 10.26 2.47
C TYR A 283 12.17 11.75 2.78
N LYS A 284 12.05 12.63 1.78
CA LYS A 284 12.32 14.06 1.93
C LYS A 284 11.20 14.75 2.70
N LEU A 285 11.56 15.61 3.65
CA LEU A 285 10.58 16.31 4.51
C LEU A 285 9.87 17.47 3.79
N ASN A 286 10.48 18.04 2.76
CA ASN A 286 9.95 19.20 2.03
C ASN A 286 8.90 18.85 0.97
N ILE A 287 8.59 17.57 0.74
CA ILE A 287 7.55 17.14 -0.22
C ILE A 287 6.15 17.65 0.17
N CYS A 288 5.93 18.00 1.43
CA CYS A 288 4.68 18.60 1.91
C CYS A 288 4.36 19.96 1.27
N ASN A 289 5.38 20.66 0.79
CA ASN A 289 5.23 21.99 0.18
C ASN A 289 4.89 21.89 -1.31
N VAL A 290 5.06 20.70 -1.90
CA VAL A 290 4.88 20.47 -3.33
C VAL A 290 3.58 19.69 -3.55
N LEU A 291 3.32 18.66 -2.75
CA LEU A 291 2.19 17.74 -2.94
C LEU A 291 0.86 18.27 -2.38
N ALA A 292 -0.24 17.89 -3.03
CA ALA A 292 -1.57 18.06 -2.47
C ALA A 292 -1.64 17.30 -1.15
N PRO A 293 -2.30 17.83 -0.10
CA PRO A 293 -2.34 17.19 1.20
C PRO A 293 -2.80 15.72 1.20
N PRO A 294 -3.83 15.29 0.43
CA PRO A 294 -4.21 13.87 0.36
C PRO A 294 -3.13 12.96 -0.23
N VAL A 295 -2.38 13.45 -1.22
CA VAL A 295 -1.26 12.76 -1.87
C VAL A 295 -0.08 12.67 -0.90
N TYR A 296 0.25 13.79 -0.25
CA TYR A 296 1.30 13.86 0.77
C TYR A 296 1.03 12.86 1.91
N GLU A 297 -0.19 12.83 2.45
CA GLU A 297 -0.58 11.93 3.52
C GLU A 297 -0.41 10.46 3.11
N LEU A 298 -0.82 10.10 1.89
CA LEU A 298 -0.62 8.76 1.35
C LEU A 298 0.87 8.41 1.28
N TYR A 299 1.68 9.30 0.71
CA TYR A 299 3.11 9.08 0.51
C TYR A 299 3.87 8.97 1.83
N ARG A 300 3.49 9.77 2.83
CA ARG A 300 4.04 9.65 4.18
C ARG A 300 3.65 8.33 4.85
N ARG A 301 2.40 7.86 4.68
CA ARG A 301 2.01 6.52 5.17
C ARG A 301 2.85 5.43 4.53
N ILE A 302 2.98 5.43 3.20
CA ILE A 302 3.78 4.45 2.45
C ILE A 302 5.24 4.47 2.93
N TRP A 303 5.86 5.65 3.02
CA TRP A 303 7.24 5.79 3.51
C TRP A 303 7.43 5.15 4.88
N TRP A 304 6.56 5.45 5.84
CA TRP A 304 6.66 4.88 7.18
C TRP A 304 6.39 3.37 7.21
N THR A 305 5.52 2.85 6.34
CA THR A 305 5.34 1.40 6.16
C THR A 305 6.63 0.74 5.65
N VAL A 306 7.32 1.35 4.68
CA VAL A 306 8.61 0.84 4.17
C VAL A 306 9.67 0.85 5.28
N VAL A 307 9.77 1.92 6.06
CA VAL A 307 10.68 1.99 7.22
C VAL A 307 10.35 0.93 8.28
N GLN A 308 9.06 0.72 8.57
CA GLN A 308 8.62 -0.32 9.50
C GLN A 308 9.03 -1.72 9.04
N LEU A 309 8.85 -2.02 7.75
CA LEU A 309 9.29 -3.28 7.15
C LEU A 309 10.81 -3.45 7.25
N ASP A 310 11.56 -2.37 7.03
CA ASP A 310 13.02 -2.35 7.16
C ASP A 310 13.47 -2.72 8.57
N VAL A 311 12.97 -1.98 9.56
CA VAL A 311 13.26 -2.22 10.97
C VAL A 311 12.83 -3.62 11.41
N SER A 312 11.64 -4.08 11.01
CA SER A 312 11.14 -5.41 11.39
C SER A 312 12.05 -6.52 10.89
N SER A 313 12.53 -6.42 9.64
CA SER A 313 13.42 -7.44 9.06
C SER A 313 14.80 -7.50 9.74
N VAL A 314 15.32 -6.35 10.20
CA VAL A 314 16.56 -6.29 10.98
C VAL A 314 16.36 -6.96 12.34
N ILE A 315 15.26 -6.64 13.04
CA ILE A 315 14.95 -7.19 14.36
C ILE A 315 14.73 -8.71 14.28
N SER A 316 14.07 -9.21 13.23
CA SER A 316 13.82 -10.64 13.06
C SER A 316 15.05 -11.45 12.60
N GLY A 317 16.22 -10.83 12.40
CA GLY A 317 17.42 -11.52 11.91
C GLY A 317 17.34 -11.96 10.43
N LEU A 318 16.31 -11.53 9.70
CA LEU A 318 16.16 -11.86 8.27
C LEU A 318 17.20 -11.13 7.39
N GLU A 319 17.84 -10.10 7.94
CA GLU A 319 18.93 -9.31 7.36
C GLU A 319 20.31 -9.54 8.00
N GLU A 320 20.65 -10.77 8.40
CA GLU A 320 22.02 -11.10 8.78
C GLU A 320 23.04 -10.97 7.60
N SER A 321 22.58 -10.66 6.38
CA SER A 321 23.40 -10.52 5.17
C SER A 321 24.34 -9.32 5.13
N ARG A 322 24.24 -8.34 6.05
CA ARG A 322 25.22 -7.26 6.14
C ARG A 322 26.62 -7.75 6.55
N PHE A 323 26.71 -8.96 7.07
CA PHE A 323 27.98 -9.65 7.30
C PHE A 323 28.12 -10.78 6.27
N ILE A 324 28.78 -10.50 5.14
CA ILE A 324 29.45 -11.58 4.42
C ILE A 324 30.54 -12.06 5.38
N HIS A 325 30.26 -13.12 6.14
CA HIS A 325 31.29 -13.82 6.86
C HIS A 325 32.19 -14.48 5.82
N ASP A 326 33.30 -13.81 5.48
CA ASP A 326 34.40 -14.48 4.81
C ASP A 326 34.91 -15.56 5.76
N GLY A 327 34.50 -16.79 5.51
CA GLY A 327 34.86 -17.98 6.26
C GLY A 327 36.33 -18.33 6.07
N GLN A 328 37.24 -17.46 6.49
CA GLN A 328 38.64 -17.78 6.79
C GLN A 328 39.06 -17.20 8.14
N ARG A 329 38.35 -17.59 9.21
CA ARG A 329 39.04 -17.87 10.48
C ARG A 329 38.99 -19.37 10.72
N ARG A 330 39.90 -20.07 10.03
CA ARG A 330 40.29 -21.42 10.40
C ARG A 330 40.74 -21.41 11.86
N TYR A 331 40.23 -22.35 12.61
CA TYR A 331 40.78 -22.85 13.86
C TYR A 331 42.32 -22.94 13.79
N ALA A 332 43.01 -22.01 14.44
CA ALA A 332 44.42 -22.09 14.86
C ALA A 332 44.63 -20.99 15.92
N GLY A 333 45.00 -21.25 17.16
CA GLY A 333 45.41 -22.48 17.80
C GLY A 333 45.18 -22.37 19.30
N SER A 334 44.67 -23.45 19.87
CA SER A 334 44.95 -23.84 21.23
C SER A 334 46.42 -24.29 21.29
N TYR A 335 47.33 -23.40 21.68
CA TYR A 335 48.61 -23.83 22.25
C TYR A 335 48.89 -23.05 23.53
N ARG A 336 48.98 -23.85 24.59
CA ARG A 336 49.51 -23.57 25.93
C ARG A 336 50.61 -22.49 25.94
N ARG A 337 50.59 -21.67 27.00
CA ARG A 337 51.70 -21.56 27.95
C ARG A 337 51.19 -20.93 29.25
N GLY A 338 51.28 -21.68 30.33
CA GLY A 338 51.42 -21.09 31.65
C GLY A 338 52.86 -20.58 31.81
N LEU A 339 52.99 -19.50 32.57
CA LEU A 339 53.90 -19.31 33.68
C LEU A 339 53.29 -18.24 34.58
#